data_AF-A0AAW8R8M5-F1
#
_entry.id   AF-A0AAW8R8M5-F1
#
_cell.length_a   1.000
_cell.length_b   1.000
_cell.length_c   1.000
_cell.angle_alpha   90.00
_cell.angle_beta   90.00
_cell.angle_gamma   90.00
#
_symmetry.space_group_name_H-M   'P 1'
#
loop_
_entity.id
_entity.type
_entity.pdbx_description
1 polymer ?
#
loop_
_entity_poly.entity_id
_entity_poly.type
_entity_poly.pdbx_seq_one_letter_code
_entity_poly.pdbx_strand_id
1 'polypeptide(L)'
;MNSLELDALQLPLSNNARALYCVCLAPKSDAKTGSVTISYKDMMHLLNNKEEVVQLGRQFNSLLKELSHVGLVSITDEQSFKLSLNQQEITLPLKISKELRPPSNEHHQGFGKMSIEWRPDPDLFNQICQLVGVIDKGYSADEIGEYIAYWLGYPEKQFTQYQWTQKFVLNLKLRRQRQPVSKEQTKVGHQWITPQAALETDDNVKKLVEKYSGKQ
;
A
#
# COMPACT_ATOMS: atom_id res chain seq x y z
N MET A 1 8.59 -11.32 -6.14
CA MET A 1 8.81 -10.91 -7.54
C MET A 1 7.70 -9.95 -7.88
N ASN A 2 8.05 -8.71 -8.24
CA ASN A 2 7.07 -7.66 -8.54
C ASN A 2 6.61 -7.72 -10.01
N SER A 3 5.67 -6.86 -10.39
CA SER A 3 5.12 -6.81 -11.75
C SER A 3 6.17 -6.44 -12.80
N LEU A 4 7.04 -5.48 -12.50
CA LEU A 4 8.10 -5.04 -13.43
C LEU A 4 9.12 -6.16 -13.70
N GLU A 5 9.52 -6.90 -12.66
CA GLU A 5 10.36 -8.09 -12.79
C GLU A 5 9.66 -9.15 -13.65
N LEU A 6 8.35 -9.36 -13.46
CA LEU A 6 7.58 -10.32 -14.24
C LEU A 6 7.49 -9.91 -15.71
N ASP A 7 7.22 -8.64 -16.00
CA ASP A 7 7.15 -8.11 -17.37
C ASP A 7 8.52 -8.22 -18.05
N ALA A 8 9.60 -7.88 -17.35
CA ALA A 8 10.96 -8.04 -17.87
C ALA A 8 11.34 -9.50 -18.11
N LEU A 9 10.86 -10.45 -17.29
CA LEU A 9 11.07 -11.89 -17.51
C LEU A 9 10.27 -12.44 -18.71
N GLN A 10 9.19 -11.76 -19.12
CA GLN A 10 8.41 -12.12 -20.30
C GLN A 10 9.04 -11.64 -21.62
N LEU A 11 10.00 -10.71 -21.56
CA LEU A 11 10.80 -10.31 -22.71
C LEU A 11 11.64 -11.48 -23.27
N PRO A 12 12.17 -11.37 -24.50
CA PRO A 12 12.97 -12.42 -25.14
C PRO A 12 14.27 -12.70 -24.37
N LEU A 13 14.20 -13.69 -23.48
CA LEU A 13 15.28 -14.22 -22.64
C LEU A 13 15.40 -15.74 -22.82
N SER A 14 16.60 -16.28 -22.65
CA SER A 14 16.77 -17.73 -22.54
C SER A 14 16.15 -18.28 -21.24
N ASN A 15 15.68 -19.52 -21.27
CA ASN A 15 15.13 -20.18 -20.07
C ASN A 15 16.17 -20.30 -18.95
N ASN A 16 17.45 -20.47 -19.32
CA ASN A 16 18.55 -20.50 -18.35
C ASN A 16 18.74 -19.15 -17.67
N ALA A 17 18.65 -18.03 -18.41
CA ALA A 17 18.71 -16.70 -17.83
C ALA A 17 17.53 -16.45 -16.87
N ARG A 18 16.31 -16.85 -17.26
CA ARG A 18 15.13 -16.77 -16.36
C ARG A 18 15.33 -17.59 -15.08
N ALA A 19 15.75 -18.85 -15.21
CA ALA A 19 15.99 -19.73 -14.08
C ALA A 19 17.09 -19.18 -13.15
N LEU A 20 18.19 -18.67 -13.74
CA LEU A 20 19.29 -18.04 -13.03
C LEU A 20 18.80 -16.85 -12.19
N TYR A 21 18.00 -15.97 -12.79
CA TYR A 21 17.44 -14.82 -12.08
C TYR A 21 16.49 -15.24 -10.95
N CYS A 22 15.46 -16.03 -11.27
CA CYS A 22 14.40 -16.37 -10.33
C CYS A 22 14.87 -17.26 -9.16
N VAL A 23 15.81 -18.19 -9.41
CA VAL A 23 16.21 -19.20 -8.42
C VAL A 23 17.52 -18.86 -7.73
N CYS A 24 18.47 -18.19 -8.41
CA CYS A 24 19.78 -17.89 -7.82
C CYS A 24 19.93 -16.43 -7.38
N LEU A 25 19.65 -15.47 -8.26
CA LEU A 25 19.99 -14.06 -8.01
C LEU A 25 18.96 -13.37 -7.12
N ALA A 26 17.69 -13.38 -7.52
CA ALA A 26 16.62 -12.68 -6.81
C ALA A 26 16.39 -13.14 -5.35
N PRO A 27 16.57 -14.42 -4.98
CA PRO A 27 16.45 -14.85 -3.58
C PRO A 27 17.64 -14.42 -2.71
N LYS A 28 18.84 -14.29 -3.31
CA LYS A 28 20.08 -13.92 -2.60
C LYS A 28 20.33 -12.42 -2.54
N SER A 29 19.51 -11.61 -3.23
CA SER A 29 19.66 -10.15 -3.25
C SER A 29 19.26 -9.53 -1.91
N ASP A 30 20.00 -8.51 -1.47
CA ASP A 30 19.57 -7.67 -0.35
C ASP A 30 18.26 -6.92 -0.69
N ALA A 31 17.32 -6.89 0.25
CA ALA A 31 15.99 -6.31 0.01
C ALA A 31 15.98 -4.76 -0.03
N LYS A 32 17.00 -4.10 0.51
CA LYS A 32 17.12 -2.63 0.56
C LYS A 32 17.96 -2.11 -0.60
N THR A 33 19.10 -2.74 -0.86
CA THR A 33 20.05 -2.29 -1.90
C THR A 33 19.86 -3.01 -3.23
N GLY A 34 19.13 -4.12 -3.26
CA GLY A 34 18.98 -4.96 -4.45
C GLY A 34 20.30 -5.58 -4.91
N SER A 35 21.35 -5.56 -4.08
CA SER A 35 22.66 -6.03 -4.47
C SER A 35 22.83 -7.53 -4.23
N VAL A 36 23.59 -8.20 -5.09
CA VAL A 36 23.85 -9.64 -5.02
C VAL A 36 25.26 -9.96 -5.49
N THR A 37 25.97 -10.78 -4.73
CA THR A 37 27.29 -11.28 -5.12
C THR A 37 27.15 -12.48 -6.07
N ILE A 38 27.86 -12.43 -7.19
CA ILE A 38 27.91 -13.51 -8.17
C ILE A 38 28.77 -14.67 -7.62
N SER A 39 28.22 -15.89 -7.63
CA SER A 39 28.97 -17.12 -7.36
C SER A 39 28.80 -18.09 -8.52
N TYR A 40 29.81 -18.23 -9.38
CA TYR A 40 29.76 -19.17 -10.50
C TYR A 40 29.58 -20.61 -10.03
N LYS A 41 30.11 -20.97 -8.86
CA LYS A 41 29.91 -22.30 -8.27
C LYS A 41 28.43 -22.59 -8.07
N ASP A 42 27.69 -21.63 -7.49
CA ASP A 42 26.27 -21.79 -7.21
C ASP A 42 25.45 -21.81 -8.50
N MET A 43 25.81 -20.93 -9.46
CA MET A 43 25.15 -20.87 -10.76
C MET A 43 25.37 -22.15 -11.58
N MET A 44 26.58 -22.70 -11.55
CA MET A 44 26.92 -23.96 -12.22
C MET A 44 26.14 -25.12 -11.60
N HIS A 45 26.08 -25.20 -10.28
CA HIS A 45 25.30 -26.23 -9.59
C HIS A 45 23.79 -26.14 -9.92
N LEU A 46 23.25 -24.92 -10.03
CA LEU A 46 21.85 -24.71 -10.42
C LEU A 46 21.58 -25.16 -11.86
N LEU A 47 22.39 -24.68 -12.81
CA LEU A 47 22.15 -24.87 -14.25
C LEU A 47 22.54 -26.28 -14.72
N ASN A 48 23.51 -26.92 -14.10
CA ASN A 48 23.99 -28.25 -14.51
C ASN A 48 23.37 -29.42 -13.75
N ASN A 49 22.19 -29.25 -13.14
CA ASN A 49 21.63 -30.25 -12.22
C ASN A 49 21.42 -31.63 -12.88
N LYS A 50 20.80 -31.68 -14.06
CA LYS A 50 20.55 -32.94 -14.80
C LYS A 50 21.45 -33.12 -16.02
N GLU A 51 21.87 -32.02 -16.64
CA GLU A 51 22.65 -31.99 -17.87
C GLU A 51 23.70 -30.89 -17.75
N GLU A 52 24.87 -31.07 -18.35
CA GLU A 52 25.91 -30.05 -18.33
C GLU A 52 25.64 -28.97 -19.39
N VAL A 53 24.92 -27.93 -18.99
CA VAL A 53 24.52 -26.82 -19.87
C VAL A 53 25.59 -25.72 -19.91
N VAL A 54 26.24 -25.45 -18.79
CA VAL A 54 27.18 -24.34 -18.63
C VAL A 54 28.46 -24.79 -17.92
N GLN A 55 29.60 -24.69 -18.59
CA GLN A 55 30.90 -25.13 -18.05
C GLN A 55 31.90 -23.97 -17.90
N LEU A 56 31.75 -22.91 -18.70
CA LEU A 56 32.74 -21.83 -18.81
C LEU A 56 32.20 -20.52 -18.25
N GLY A 57 33.04 -19.75 -17.57
CA GLY A 57 32.73 -18.40 -17.04
C GLY A 57 32.03 -17.48 -18.06
N ARG A 58 32.52 -17.49 -19.31
CA ARG A 58 31.97 -16.68 -20.41
C ARG A 58 30.50 -16.95 -20.73
N GLN A 59 30.03 -18.16 -20.48
CA GLN A 59 28.64 -18.53 -20.72
C GLN A 59 27.73 -17.91 -19.64
N PHE A 60 28.16 -17.90 -18.37
CA PHE A 60 27.47 -17.14 -17.31
C PHE A 60 27.42 -15.66 -17.63
N ASN A 61 28.53 -15.08 -18.11
CA ASN A 61 28.54 -13.68 -18.53
C ASN A 61 27.57 -13.40 -19.69
N SER A 62 27.37 -14.36 -20.59
CA SER A 62 26.40 -14.22 -21.68
C SER A 62 24.97 -14.20 -21.13
N LEU A 63 24.64 -15.07 -20.17
CA LEU A 63 23.35 -15.06 -19.48
C LEU A 63 23.12 -13.78 -18.67
N LEU A 64 24.14 -13.30 -17.96
CA LEU A 64 24.07 -12.03 -17.22
C LEU A 64 23.90 -10.83 -18.17
N LYS A 65 24.51 -10.89 -19.35
CA LYS A 65 24.34 -9.86 -20.40
C LYS A 65 22.92 -9.86 -20.96
N GLU A 66 22.30 -11.04 -21.16
CA GLU A 66 20.88 -11.14 -21.53
C GLU A 66 19.98 -10.50 -20.46
N LEU A 67 20.21 -10.84 -19.19
CA LEU A 67 19.47 -10.24 -18.07
C LEU A 67 19.67 -8.74 -17.96
N SER A 68 20.88 -8.26 -18.27
CA SER A 68 21.17 -6.83 -18.30
C SER A 68 20.46 -6.11 -19.45
N HIS A 69 20.32 -6.75 -20.61
CA HIS A 69 19.62 -6.17 -21.75
C HIS A 69 18.14 -5.87 -21.47
N VAL A 70 17.49 -6.70 -20.63
CA VAL A 70 16.10 -6.48 -20.21
C VAL A 70 15.97 -5.66 -18.92
N GLY A 71 17.09 -5.16 -18.37
CA GLY A 71 17.11 -4.33 -17.16
C GLY A 71 16.94 -5.08 -15.83
N LEU A 72 16.98 -6.41 -15.82
CA LEU A 72 16.91 -7.21 -14.59
C LEU A 72 18.21 -7.17 -13.77
N VAL A 73 19.35 -6.99 -14.45
CA VAL A 73 20.69 -6.92 -13.83
C VAL A 73 21.41 -5.66 -14.30
N SER A 74 22.10 -5.00 -13.39
CA SER A 74 23.05 -3.94 -13.71
C SER A 74 24.42 -4.27 -13.11
N ILE A 75 25.46 -4.00 -13.88
CA ILE A 75 26.86 -4.01 -13.43
C ILE A 75 27.32 -2.56 -13.24
N THR A 76 28.38 -2.33 -12.46
CA THR A 76 28.98 -0.99 -12.32
C THR A 76 29.83 -0.64 -13.55
N ASP A 77 30.12 0.65 -13.76
CA ASP A 77 30.90 1.12 -14.93
C ASP A 77 32.33 0.55 -15.00
N GLU A 78 32.86 0.11 -13.86
CA GLU A 78 34.19 -0.54 -13.75
C GLU A 78 34.17 -2.02 -14.17
N GLN A 79 33.00 -2.64 -14.22
CA GLN A 79 32.82 -4.05 -14.51
C GLN A 79 32.61 -4.29 -16.02
N SER A 80 32.94 -5.50 -16.49
CA SER A 80 32.76 -5.87 -17.88
C SER A 80 32.35 -7.33 -18.03
N PHE A 81 31.34 -7.59 -18.86
CA PHE A 81 30.96 -8.96 -19.26
C PHE A 81 32.06 -9.71 -20.02
N LYS A 82 33.11 -9.01 -20.48
CA LYS A 82 34.28 -9.64 -21.11
C LYS A 82 35.24 -10.26 -20.08
N LEU A 83 35.19 -9.79 -18.83
CA LEU A 83 36.01 -10.26 -17.71
C LEU A 83 35.21 -11.16 -16.79
N SER A 84 35.89 -11.89 -15.91
CA SER A 84 35.20 -12.69 -14.89
C SER A 84 34.47 -11.79 -13.92
N LEU A 85 33.17 -12.04 -13.76
CA LEU A 85 32.32 -11.38 -12.76
C LEU A 85 32.17 -12.22 -11.48
N ASN A 86 32.87 -13.36 -11.38
CA ASN A 86 32.79 -14.22 -10.19
C ASN A 86 33.23 -13.44 -8.93
N GLN A 87 32.47 -13.59 -7.85
CA GLN A 87 32.63 -12.89 -6.57
C GLN A 87 32.46 -11.36 -6.63
N GLN A 88 32.04 -10.82 -7.77
CA GLN A 88 31.69 -9.41 -7.87
C GLN A 88 30.25 -9.17 -7.46
N GLU A 89 29.99 -7.97 -6.95
CA GLU A 89 28.64 -7.52 -6.61
C GLU A 89 27.99 -6.86 -7.82
N ILE A 90 26.74 -7.24 -8.09
CA ILE A 90 25.88 -6.67 -9.12
C ILE A 90 24.57 -6.20 -8.49
N THR A 91 23.85 -5.33 -9.18
CA THR A 91 22.59 -4.76 -8.69
C THR A 91 21.41 -5.32 -9.47
N LEU A 92 20.27 -5.50 -8.80
CA LEU A 92 18.98 -5.87 -9.39
C LEU A 92 18.06 -4.64 -9.35
N PRO A 93 18.04 -3.79 -10.40
CA PRO A 93 17.39 -2.47 -10.33
C PRO A 93 15.89 -2.56 -10.07
N LEU A 94 15.24 -3.54 -10.69
CA LEU A 94 13.79 -3.75 -10.59
C LEU A 94 13.36 -4.29 -9.22
N LYS A 95 14.29 -4.81 -8.40
CA LYS A 95 14.00 -5.26 -7.03
C LYS A 95 13.81 -4.12 -6.04
N ILE A 96 14.50 -2.99 -6.27
CA ILE A 96 14.55 -1.83 -5.37
C ILE A 96 13.33 -0.93 -5.57
N SER A 97 12.57 -1.11 -6.66
CA SER A 97 11.46 -0.24 -7.07
C SER A 97 10.32 -0.20 -6.03
N LYS A 98 10.46 0.68 -5.04
CA LYS A 98 9.35 1.25 -4.27
C LYS A 98 8.57 2.27 -5.08
N GLU A 99 9.25 2.95 -6.01
CA GLU A 99 8.80 4.20 -6.65
C GLU A 99 7.92 4.03 -7.91
N LEU A 100 7.89 2.85 -8.53
CA LEU A 100 7.15 2.59 -9.77
C LEU A 100 6.06 1.53 -9.61
N ARG A 101 5.58 1.33 -8.38
CA ARG A 101 4.37 0.55 -8.18
C ARG A 101 3.20 1.42 -8.61
N PRO A 102 2.42 1.05 -9.64
CA PRO A 102 1.09 1.60 -9.72
C PRO A 102 0.40 1.33 -8.36
N PRO A 103 -0.41 2.25 -7.81
CA PRO A 103 -1.07 2.08 -6.50
C PRO A 103 -2.01 0.86 -6.38
N SER A 104 -2.05 0.00 -7.40
CA SER A 104 -2.94 -1.14 -7.55
C SER A 104 -2.14 -2.46 -7.55
N ASN A 105 -2.03 -3.10 -6.39
CA ASN A 105 -2.20 -4.55 -6.16
C ASN A 105 -1.61 -5.01 -4.81
N GLU A 106 -0.63 -4.31 -4.25
CA GLU A 106 -0.07 -4.69 -2.94
C GLU A 106 -1.07 -4.54 -1.80
N HIS A 107 -1.91 -3.49 -1.85
CA HIS A 107 -3.01 -3.32 -0.91
C HIS A 107 -4.09 -4.41 -1.04
N HIS A 108 -4.12 -5.13 -2.16
CA HIS A 108 -4.99 -6.28 -2.40
C HIS A 108 -4.28 -7.61 -2.08
N GLN A 109 -2.98 -7.59 -1.78
CA GLN A 109 -2.18 -8.78 -1.49
C GLN A 109 -1.93 -8.87 0.03
N GLY A 110 -2.27 -10.03 0.61
CA GLY A 110 -2.09 -10.30 2.04
C GLY A 110 -3.35 -10.02 2.85
N PHE A 111 -3.87 -11.07 3.48
CA PHE A 111 -4.96 -10.98 4.44
C PHE A 111 -4.37 -10.77 5.84
N GLY A 112 -4.80 -9.69 6.50
CA GLY A 112 -4.38 -9.35 7.85
C GLY A 112 -5.58 -9.22 8.79
N LYS A 113 -5.38 -9.60 10.05
CA LYS A 113 -6.30 -9.26 11.15
C LYS A 113 -6.15 -7.77 11.49
N MET A 114 -7.21 -7.17 12.03
CA MET A 114 -7.16 -5.81 12.55
C MET A 114 -6.13 -5.71 13.69
N SER A 115 -5.38 -4.60 13.75
CA SER A 115 -4.44 -4.30 14.84
C SER A 115 -4.70 -2.91 15.43
N ILE A 116 -4.24 -2.68 16.67
CA ILE A 116 -4.38 -1.38 17.37
C ILE A 116 -3.64 -0.26 16.62
N GLU A 117 -2.53 -0.62 15.99
CA GLU A 117 -1.67 0.30 15.25
C GLU A 117 -2.13 0.49 13.80
N TRP A 118 -3.18 -0.21 13.36
CA TRP A 118 -3.66 -0.12 11.99
C TRP A 118 -4.00 1.33 11.62
N ARG A 119 -3.50 1.77 10.47
CA ARG A 119 -3.85 3.04 9.85
C ARG A 119 -4.11 2.80 8.36
N PRO A 120 -5.06 3.53 7.76
CA PRO A 120 -5.24 3.47 6.32
C PRO A 120 -4.01 4.11 5.65
N ASP A 121 -3.59 3.53 4.53
CA ASP A 121 -2.57 4.17 3.67
C ASP A 121 -3.15 5.49 3.12
N PRO A 122 -2.44 6.64 3.25
CA PRO A 122 -3.00 7.94 2.88
C PRO A 122 -3.39 8.06 1.41
N ASP A 123 -2.58 7.52 0.50
CA ASP A 123 -2.82 7.61 -0.93
C ASP A 123 -4.01 6.75 -1.33
N LEU A 124 -4.04 5.50 -0.86
CA LEU A 124 -5.15 4.58 -1.05
C LEU A 124 -6.46 5.13 -0.47
N PHE A 125 -6.42 5.70 0.73
CA PHE A 125 -7.59 6.28 1.38
C PHE A 125 -8.17 7.42 0.54
N ASN A 126 -7.32 8.33 0.07
CA ASN A 126 -7.73 9.44 -0.79
C ASN A 126 -8.36 8.98 -2.11
N GLN A 127 -7.79 7.94 -2.72
CA GLN A 127 -8.32 7.33 -3.94
C GLN A 127 -9.70 6.70 -3.71
N ILE A 128 -9.86 5.92 -2.65
CA ILE A 128 -11.15 5.28 -2.32
C ILE A 128 -12.19 6.35 -1.97
N CYS A 129 -11.84 7.40 -1.22
CA CYS A 129 -12.74 8.52 -0.95
C CYS A 129 -13.25 9.17 -2.24
N GLN A 130 -12.36 9.39 -3.22
CA GLN A 130 -12.75 9.95 -4.52
C GLN A 130 -13.67 9.01 -5.31
N LEU A 131 -13.37 7.71 -5.33
CA LEU A 131 -14.18 6.69 -5.99
C LEU A 131 -15.59 6.57 -5.37
N VAL A 132 -15.66 6.60 -4.04
CA VAL A 132 -16.89 6.43 -3.26
C VAL A 132 -17.69 7.75 -3.16
N GLY A 133 -17.09 8.88 -3.54
CA GLY A 133 -17.72 10.20 -3.49
C GLY A 133 -17.81 10.80 -2.09
N VAL A 134 -16.80 10.56 -1.24
CA VAL A 134 -16.66 11.20 0.06
C VAL A 134 -15.92 12.53 -0.10
N ILE A 135 -16.62 13.64 0.16
CA ILE A 135 -16.11 15.00 -0.04
C ILE A 135 -15.18 15.41 1.10
N ASP A 136 -15.62 15.22 2.35
CA ASP A 136 -14.79 15.42 3.54
C ASP A 136 -13.91 14.19 3.77
N LYS A 137 -12.64 14.31 3.36
CA LYS A 137 -11.63 13.25 3.49
C LYS A 137 -10.98 13.24 4.88
N GLY A 138 -11.38 14.11 5.81
CA GLY A 138 -10.86 14.11 7.17
C GLY A 138 -11.45 12.99 8.02
N TYR A 139 -10.63 12.40 8.88
CA TYR A 139 -11.12 11.55 9.97
C TYR A 139 -10.41 11.90 11.29
N SER A 140 -11.15 11.82 12.40
CA SER A 140 -10.62 12.10 13.74
C SER A 140 -9.97 10.86 14.37
N ALA A 141 -9.21 11.07 15.45
CA ALA A 141 -8.65 9.99 16.27
C ALA A 141 -9.74 9.10 16.87
N ASP A 142 -10.91 9.66 17.19
CA ASP A 142 -12.05 8.91 17.73
C ASP A 142 -12.67 8.01 16.65
N GLU A 143 -12.84 8.53 15.43
CA GLU A 143 -13.44 7.76 14.32
C GLU A 143 -12.60 6.55 13.93
N ILE A 144 -11.27 6.69 13.92
CA ILE A 144 -10.37 5.56 13.67
C ILE A 144 -10.30 4.61 14.86
N GLY A 145 -10.31 5.13 16.10
CA GLY A 145 -10.29 4.34 17.32
C GLY A 145 -11.54 3.45 17.44
N GLU A 146 -12.73 4.00 17.21
CA GLU A 146 -13.98 3.25 17.21
C GLU A 146 -14.01 2.18 16.11
N TYR A 147 -13.48 2.49 14.92
CA TYR A 147 -13.40 1.52 13.83
C TYR A 147 -12.49 0.34 14.18
N ILE A 148 -11.30 0.61 14.73
CA ILE A 148 -10.37 -0.43 15.17
C ILE A 148 -11.00 -1.26 16.28
N ALA A 149 -11.60 -0.63 17.30
CA ALA A 149 -12.22 -1.32 18.42
C ALA A 149 -13.35 -2.26 17.97
N TYR A 150 -14.20 -1.81 17.03
CA TYR A 150 -15.24 -2.65 16.46
C TYR A 150 -14.68 -3.91 15.81
N TRP A 151 -13.63 -3.77 14.99
CA TRP A 151 -13.06 -4.90 14.26
C TRP A 151 -12.12 -5.78 15.08
N LEU A 152 -11.52 -5.26 16.15
CA LEU A 152 -10.81 -6.08 17.15
C LEU A 152 -11.75 -7.06 17.86
N GLY A 153 -13.04 -6.72 17.99
CA GLY A 153 -14.08 -7.64 18.48
C GLY A 153 -14.36 -8.84 17.57
N TYR A 154 -13.84 -8.84 16.34
CA TYR A 154 -14.01 -9.93 15.37
C TYR A 154 -12.66 -10.49 14.90
N PRO A 155 -11.89 -11.16 15.78
CA PRO A 155 -10.53 -11.64 15.48
C PRO A 155 -10.48 -12.71 14.37
N GLU A 156 -11.62 -13.32 14.04
CA GLU A 156 -11.77 -14.29 12.96
C GLU A 156 -11.72 -13.62 11.57
N LYS A 157 -12.04 -12.32 11.50
CA LYS A 157 -12.15 -11.60 10.23
C LYS A 157 -10.77 -11.15 9.77
N GLN A 158 -10.43 -11.54 8.56
CA GLN A 158 -9.21 -11.14 7.89
C GLN A 158 -9.56 -10.49 6.57
N PHE A 159 -8.96 -9.33 6.32
CA PHE A 159 -9.15 -8.59 5.09
C PHE A 159 -7.81 -8.03 4.61
N THR A 160 -7.78 -7.69 3.33
CA THR A 160 -6.66 -6.98 2.73
C THR A 160 -6.67 -5.52 3.19
N GLN A 161 -5.53 -4.83 3.06
CA GLN A 161 -5.44 -3.40 3.41
C GLN A 161 -6.44 -2.57 2.62
N TYR A 162 -6.66 -2.90 1.34
CA TYR A 162 -7.70 -2.31 0.50
C TYR A 162 -9.08 -2.48 1.10
N GLN A 163 -9.45 -3.70 1.47
CA GLN A 163 -10.77 -3.99 2.04
C GLN A 163 -10.97 -3.32 3.39
N TRP A 164 -9.94 -3.25 4.23
CA TRP A 164 -9.98 -2.51 5.49
C TRP A 164 -10.21 -1.02 5.27
N THR A 165 -9.46 -0.40 4.37
CA THR A 165 -9.62 1.02 4.03
C THR A 165 -10.97 1.29 3.36
N GLN A 166 -11.43 0.42 2.46
CA GLN A 166 -12.74 0.55 1.80
C GLN A 166 -13.89 0.51 2.81
N LYS A 167 -13.87 -0.45 3.75
CA LYS A 167 -14.86 -0.54 4.82
C LYS A 167 -14.82 0.69 5.74
N PHE A 168 -13.64 1.23 6.01
CA PHE A 168 -13.49 2.45 6.80
C PHE A 168 -14.08 3.66 6.09
N VAL A 169 -13.76 3.88 4.80
CA VAL A 169 -14.32 4.98 3.99
C VAL A 169 -15.85 4.88 3.90
N LEU A 170 -16.39 3.68 3.71
CA LEU A 170 -17.85 3.47 3.73
C LEU A 170 -18.47 3.79 5.09
N ASN A 171 -17.79 3.46 6.20
CA ASN A 171 -18.23 3.84 7.54
C ASN A 171 -18.27 5.36 7.71
N LEU A 172 -17.20 6.06 7.30
CA LEU A 172 -17.14 7.53 7.34
C LEU A 172 -18.26 8.14 6.50
N LYS A 173 -18.49 7.66 5.27
CA LYS A 173 -19.59 8.12 4.43
C LYS A 173 -20.94 8.01 5.12
N LEU A 174 -21.22 6.85 5.73
CA LEU A 174 -22.47 6.64 6.48
C LEU A 174 -22.58 7.57 7.69
N ARG A 175 -21.49 7.82 8.41
CA ARG A 175 -21.48 8.77 9.54
C ARG A 175 -21.80 10.19 9.08
N ARG A 176 -21.13 10.67 8.02
CA ARG A 176 -21.37 12.01 7.45
C ARG A 176 -22.77 12.17 6.88
N GLN A 177 -23.39 11.10 6.37
CA GLN A 177 -24.80 11.13 5.96
C GLN A 177 -25.78 11.19 7.14
N ARG A 178 -25.45 10.52 8.26
CA ARG A 178 -26.27 10.50 9.48
C ARG A 178 -26.14 11.78 10.31
N GLN A 179 -24.98 12.43 10.25
CA GLN A 179 -24.70 13.71 10.88
C GLN A 179 -24.54 14.78 9.80
N PRO A 180 -25.64 15.38 9.30
CA PRO A 180 -25.52 16.52 8.40
C PRO A 180 -24.73 17.63 9.09
N VAL A 181 -23.75 18.19 8.38
CA VAL A 181 -22.76 19.21 8.81
C VAL A 181 -23.41 20.56 9.17
N SER A 182 -24.72 20.62 9.42
CA SER A 182 -25.45 21.86 9.69
C SER A 182 -26.46 21.75 10.83
N LYS A 183 -26.07 21.19 11.97
CA LYS A 183 -26.68 21.60 13.23
C LYS A 183 -25.54 21.89 14.19
N GLU A 184 -25.46 23.13 14.63
CA GLU A 184 -24.59 23.59 15.71
C GLU A 184 -24.83 22.68 16.92
N GLN A 185 -24.03 21.61 17.04
CA GLN A 185 -24.07 20.73 18.19
C GLN A 185 -23.22 21.40 19.26
N THR A 186 -23.85 21.89 20.31
CA THR A 186 -23.12 22.42 21.46
C THR A 186 -22.70 21.24 22.32
N LYS A 187 -21.39 21.09 22.54
CA LYS A 187 -20.85 20.08 23.45
C LYS A 187 -21.13 20.50 24.89
N VAL A 188 -21.96 19.71 25.60
CA VAL A 188 -22.15 19.85 27.05
C VAL A 188 -21.53 18.62 27.71
N GLY A 189 -20.37 18.79 28.33
CA GLY A 189 -19.59 17.68 28.90
C GLY A 189 -19.08 16.71 27.82
N HIS A 190 -19.47 15.43 27.90
CA HIS A 190 -19.07 14.37 26.94
C HIS A 190 -20.14 14.05 25.89
N GLN A 191 -21.32 14.69 25.94
CA GLN A 191 -22.43 14.38 25.04
C GLN A 191 -22.68 15.53 24.07
N TRP A 192 -22.94 15.17 22.81
CA TRP A 192 -23.42 16.09 21.81
C TRP A 192 -24.94 16.15 21.88
N ILE A 193 -25.48 17.32 22.20
CA ILE A 193 -26.91 17.56 22.26
C ILE A 193 -27.26 18.41 21.04
N THR A 194 -28.26 17.98 20.26
CA THR A 194 -28.86 18.88 19.26
C THR A 194 -29.67 19.89 20.06
N PRO A 195 -29.37 21.20 20.01
CA PRO A 195 -30.21 22.18 20.68
C PRO A 195 -31.62 21.99 20.15
N GLN A 196 -32.52 21.59 21.04
CA GLN A 196 -33.94 21.57 20.73
C GLN A 196 -34.26 23.01 20.39
N ALA A 197 -34.68 23.27 19.13
CA ALA A 197 -34.97 24.60 18.64
C ALA A 197 -35.76 25.33 19.73
N ALA A 198 -35.14 26.34 20.35
CA ALA A 198 -35.87 27.23 21.23
C ALA A 198 -37.07 27.68 20.39
N LEU A 199 -38.28 27.49 20.93
CA LEU A 199 -39.50 28.03 20.33
C LEU A 199 -39.14 29.42 19.80
N GLU A 200 -39.18 29.62 18.48
CA GLU A 200 -39.17 30.96 17.93
C GLU A 200 -40.37 31.63 18.58
N THR A 201 -40.08 32.52 19.53
CA THR A 201 -41.11 33.31 20.17
C THR A 201 -41.55 34.30 19.11
N ASP A 202 -42.59 33.89 18.40
CA ASP A 202 -43.31 34.65 17.41
C ASP A 202 -43.50 36.09 17.92
N ASP A 203 -43.33 37.10 17.06
CA ASP A 203 -43.39 38.51 17.45
C ASP A 203 -44.71 38.86 18.16
N ASN A 204 -45.76 38.07 17.92
CA ASN A 204 -47.03 38.14 18.64
C ASN A 204 -46.91 37.80 20.13
N VAL A 205 -46.06 36.85 20.53
CA VAL A 205 -45.84 36.47 21.94
C VAL A 205 -45.11 37.61 22.68
N LYS A 206 -44.11 38.24 22.05
CA LYS A 206 -43.44 39.44 22.61
C LYS A 206 -44.41 40.60 22.81
N LYS A 207 -45.23 40.91 21.79
CA LYS A 207 -46.27 41.95 21.87
C LYS A 207 -47.33 41.62 22.92
N LEU A 208 -47.67 40.35 23.12
CA LEU A 208 -48.60 39.94 24.17
C LEU A 208 -47.99 40.21 25.55
N VAL A 209 -46.73 39.81 25.77
CA VAL A 209 -46.04 40.03 27.05
C VAL A 209 -45.89 41.51 27.38
N GLU A 210 -45.54 42.36 26.41
CA GLU A 210 -45.51 43.82 26.59
C GLU A 210 -46.90 44.41 26.93
N LYS A 211 -47.97 43.87 26.34
CA LYS A 211 -49.34 44.34 26.60
C LYS A 211 -49.82 44.01 28.02
N TYR A 212 -49.27 42.99 28.67
CA TYR A 212 -49.70 42.53 29.99
C TYR A 212 -48.68 42.81 31.11
N SER A 213 -47.44 43.21 30.80
CA SER A 213 -46.42 43.56 31.81
C SER A 213 -46.60 44.93 32.46
N GLY A 214 -47.47 45.79 31.91
CA GLY A 214 -47.77 47.13 32.43
C GLY A 214 -49.03 47.25 33.30
N LYS A 215 -49.64 46.14 33.75
CA LYS A 215 -50.79 46.17 34.67
C LYS A 215 -50.42 45.52 36.01
N GLN A 216 -49.68 46.28 36.83
CA GLN A 216 -49.68 46.15 38.29
C GLN A 216 -49.61 47.54 38.90
#